data_AF-A0A958FF13-F1
#
_entry.id   AF-A0A958FF13-F1
#
_cell.length_a   1.000
_cell.length_b   1.000
_cell.length_c   1.000
_cell.angle_alpha   90.00
_cell.angle_beta   90.00
_cell.angle_gamma   90.00
#
_symmetry.space_group_name_H-M   'P 1'
#
loop_
_entity.id
_entity.type
_entity.pdbx_description
1 polymer ?
#
loop_
_entity_poly.entity_id
_entity_poly.type
_entity_poly.pdbx_seq_one_letter_code
_entity_poly.pdbx_strand_id
1 'polypeptide(L)'
;MATVQYDIKHQIRIVTAASLFDGHDASINIMRRILQGSGAEVIHLGHNRSVQEIVDCAIQEDAQAVAITSYQGGHLEFFKYMHDLLKERGAGHIKIFGGGGGTILPEEIEELHQYGIARIYSPEDGRQLGLQGMINDLLSSADFVTKTSLIGSELEGVQAKDPLAIAQTISFIENYHDEAEELIAQLNQLAAGRNIPVLGITGTGGAGKSSLTDELVRRFLIDFPEKTIAIISVDPSKRKTGGALLGDRIRMNAIYHERVYMRSFATRQAHLALNRTVVPALSVLKAAGFDLIIVETAGIGQSDSEITEIADLSVYVMTPEYGAATQLEKIDMIDFADLVALNKFDKRGALDALRDVQKQYQRGHGRWEQSPKEMPVYGTIASQFNDPGTNSFYRALIDRLVEKLGLDWESIYQISKALSEKQYIIPPERVRYLAEIAEISDRYNRYVQKQTDLARQAYQLRGTIDLLKAKGRDAEELETFFKEVKREMDKDCQDVLDTWEAKKQSYRDPQFVYKVRNKEIRVDNFSESLSHQQIP
;
A
#
# COMPACT_ATOMS: atom_id res chain seq x y z
N MET A 1 -20.68 28.60 1.09
CA MET A 1 -19.92 28.92 2.32
C MET A 1 -18.98 27.75 2.57
N ALA A 2 -17.71 27.99 2.88
CA ALA A 2 -16.78 26.90 3.18
C ALA A 2 -17.24 26.22 4.49
N THR A 3 -17.52 24.92 4.45
CA THR A 3 -17.89 24.15 5.64
C THR A 3 -16.71 24.17 6.61
N VAL A 4 -16.92 24.77 7.79
CA VAL A 4 -15.89 24.85 8.85
C VAL A 4 -15.64 23.44 9.38
N GLN A 5 -14.38 23.07 9.56
CA GLN A 5 -13.98 21.78 10.11
C GLN A 5 -14.46 21.64 11.58
N TYR A 6 -14.95 20.46 11.95
CA TYR A 6 -15.28 20.16 13.35
C TYR A 6 -14.00 20.12 14.21
N ASP A 7 -14.04 20.76 15.37
CA ASP A 7 -12.93 20.80 16.32
C ASP A 7 -13.08 19.64 17.32
N ILE A 8 -12.18 18.66 17.21
CA ILE A 8 -12.23 17.43 18.03
C ILE A 8 -11.77 17.72 19.46
N LYS A 9 -12.50 17.20 20.44
CA LYS A 9 -12.15 17.36 21.86
C LYS A 9 -11.30 16.22 22.38
N HIS A 10 -11.56 15.01 21.90
CA HIS A 10 -10.84 13.79 22.27
C HIS A 10 -10.07 13.24 21.06
N GLN A 11 -9.14 12.33 21.34
CA GLN A 11 -8.41 11.64 20.29
C GLN A 11 -9.30 10.57 19.66
N ILE A 12 -9.88 10.89 18.50
CA ILE A 12 -10.80 10.00 17.78
C ILE A 12 -10.02 9.02 16.91
N ARG A 13 -10.26 7.72 17.10
CA ARG A 13 -9.73 6.61 16.32
C ARG A 13 -10.86 6.00 15.49
N ILE A 14 -10.60 5.82 14.20
CA ILE A 14 -11.62 5.35 13.24
C ILE A 14 -11.03 4.25 12.37
N VAL A 15 -11.70 3.09 12.34
CA VAL A 15 -11.37 2.02 11.39
C VAL A 15 -12.12 2.27 10.08
N THR A 16 -11.41 2.23 8.95
CA THR A 16 -11.99 2.45 7.63
C THR A 16 -11.72 1.27 6.70
N ALA A 17 -12.75 0.78 6.01
CA ALA A 17 -12.64 -0.34 5.07
C ALA A 17 -13.73 -0.31 3.98
N ALA A 18 -13.52 -1.01 2.88
CA ALA A 18 -14.61 -1.43 1.99
C ALA A 18 -15.07 -2.85 2.35
N SER A 19 -16.37 -3.13 2.15
CA SER A 19 -17.01 -4.40 2.51
C SER A 19 -16.42 -5.62 1.79
N LEU A 20 -16.83 -6.82 2.21
CA LEU A 20 -16.36 -8.09 1.66
C LEU A 20 -16.69 -8.18 0.16
N PHE A 21 -15.72 -8.65 -0.64
CA PHE A 21 -15.77 -8.70 -2.10
C PHE A 21 -16.02 -7.35 -2.80
N ASP A 22 -15.86 -6.24 -2.08
CA ASP A 22 -15.95 -4.91 -2.66
C ASP A 22 -14.56 -4.34 -2.92
N GLY A 23 -14.25 -4.08 -4.19
CA GLY A 23 -13.02 -3.41 -4.65
C GLY A 23 -13.14 -1.89 -4.77
N HIS A 24 -14.32 -1.30 -4.51
CA HIS A 24 -14.55 0.14 -4.68
C HIS A 24 -13.97 0.96 -3.51
N ASP A 25 -12.65 1.14 -3.51
CA ASP A 25 -11.95 1.86 -2.45
C ASP A 25 -11.84 3.38 -2.69
N ALA A 26 -12.21 3.87 -3.87
CA ALA A 26 -12.08 5.28 -4.25
C ALA A 26 -12.80 6.22 -3.26
N SER A 27 -14.04 5.86 -2.88
CA SER A 27 -14.85 6.65 -1.96
C SER A 27 -14.25 6.67 -0.55
N ILE A 28 -13.93 5.51 0.02
CA ILE A 28 -13.36 5.44 1.37
C ILE A 28 -11.98 6.10 1.45
N ASN A 29 -11.20 6.05 0.36
CA ASN A 29 -9.91 6.76 0.26
C ASN A 29 -10.06 8.28 0.32
N ILE A 30 -11.12 8.85 -0.25
CA ILE A 30 -11.42 10.28 -0.13
C ILE A 30 -11.86 10.59 1.30
N MET A 31 -12.80 9.82 1.85
CA MET A 31 -13.33 10.05 3.21
C MET A 31 -12.24 9.98 4.27
N ARG A 32 -11.36 8.97 4.24
CA ARG A 32 -10.25 8.84 5.21
C ARG A 32 -9.26 9.99 5.13
N ARG A 33 -9.03 10.58 3.95
CA ARG A 33 -8.14 11.75 3.80
C ARG A 33 -8.72 12.97 4.50
N ILE A 34 -10.04 13.13 4.43
CA ILE A 34 -10.76 14.22 5.11
C ILE A 34 -10.80 13.96 6.62
N LEU A 35 -11.05 12.72 7.06
CA LEU A 35 -10.98 12.33 8.48
C LEU A 35 -9.61 12.63 9.09
N GLN A 36 -8.54 12.18 8.43
CA GLN A 36 -7.15 12.47 8.85
C GLN A 36 -6.85 13.97 8.81
N GLY A 37 -7.32 14.67 7.77
CA GLY A 37 -7.21 16.12 7.65
C GLY A 37 -7.96 16.85 8.76
N SER A 38 -8.98 16.21 9.33
CA SER A 38 -9.80 16.75 10.42
C SER A 38 -9.29 16.43 11.83
N GLY A 39 -8.17 15.70 11.94
CA GLY A 39 -7.53 15.40 13.22
C GLY A 39 -7.67 13.97 13.74
N ALA A 40 -8.46 13.11 13.07
CA ALA A 40 -8.64 11.72 13.51
C ALA A 40 -7.41 10.84 13.21
N GLU A 41 -7.21 9.82 14.05
CA GLU A 41 -6.30 8.70 13.78
C GLU A 41 -7.08 7.63 13.00
N VAL A 42 -6.72 7.44 11.72
CA VAL A 42 -7.43 6.53 10.83
C VAL A 42 -6.66 5.24 10.65
N ILE A 43 -7.24 4.13 11.14
CA ILE A 43 -6.76 2.77 10.88
C ILE A 43 -7.42 2.30 9.58
N HIS A 44 -6.64 2.24 8.50
CA HIS A 44 -7.19 1.91 7.19
C HIS A 44 -6.90 0.46 6.83
N LEU A 45 -7.94 -0.34 6.59
CA LEU A 45 -7.82 -1.77 6.23
C LEU A 45 -7.84 -2.02 4.72
N GLY A 46 -8.10 -0.98 3.90
CA GLY A 46 -8.22 -1.13 2.46
C GLY A 46 -9.59 -1.64 2.04
N HIS A 47 -9.61 -2.58 1.10
CA HIS A 47 -10.82 -3.13 0.49
C HIS A 47 -10.93 -4.64 0.69
N ASN A 48 -12.07 -5.23 0.31
CA ASN A 48 -12.35 -6.66 0.46
C ASN A 48 -12.14 -7.17 1.90
N ARG A 49 -12.82 -6.54 2.87
CA ARG A 49 -12.73 -6.92 4.29
C ARG A 49 -14.01 -7.54 4.80
N SER A 50 -13.87 -8.69 5.44
CA SER A 50 -14.96 -9.35 6.16
C SER A 50 -15.35 -8.57 7.41
N VAL A 51 -16.59 -8.79 7.88
CA VAL A 51 -17.07 -8.23 9.15
C VAL A 51 -16.15 -8.62 10.30
N GLN A 52 -15.70 -9.88 10.35
CA GLN A 52 -14.82 -10.41 11.37
C GLN A 52 -13.51 -9.61 11.45
N GLU A 53 -12.82 -9.42 10.32
CA GLU A 53 -11.56 -8.64 10.28
C GLU A 53 -11.74 -7.18 10.73
N ILE A 54 -12.86 -6.55 10.37
CA ILE A 54 -13.16 -5.17 10.74
C ILE A 54 -13.44 -5.06 12.24
N VAL A 55 -14.25 -5.97 12.78
CA VAL A 55 -14.63 -5.98 14.19
C VAL A 55 -13.42 -6.30 15.07
N ASP A 56 -12.62 -7.32 14.72
CA ASP A 56 -11.37 -7.64 15.43
C ASP A 56 -10.43 -6.43 15.48
N CYS A 57 -10.26 -5.77 14.34
CA CYS A 57 -9.46 -4.54 14.28
C CYS A 57 -10.07 -3.44 15.16
N ALA A 58 -11.37 -3.17 15.08
CA ALA A 58 -11.99 -2.09 15.84
C ALA A 58 -11.89 -2.31 17.35
N ILE A 59 -12.02 -3.56 17.80
CA ILE A 59 -11.85 -3.95 19.21
C ILE A 59 -10.39 -3.79 19.65
N GLN A 60 -9.43 -4.38 18.92
CA GLN A 60 -8.02 -4.29 19.26
C GLN A 60 -7.51 -2.83 19.27
N GLU A 61 -8.05 -2.00 18.37
CA GLU A 61 -7.70 -0.59 18.26
C GLU A 61 -8.52 0.32 19.18
N ASP A 62 -9.46 -0.24 19.96
CA ASP A 62 -10.46 0.47 20.80
C ASP A 62 -10.98 1.74 20.12
N ALA A 63 -11.46 1.57 18.89
CA ALA A 63 -11.90 2.67 18.05
C ALA A 63 -13.27 3.20 18.50
N GLN A 64 -13.48 4.50 18.43
CA GLN A 64 -14.80 5.09 18.67
C GLN A 64 -15.78 4.77 17.53
N ALA A 65 -15.27 4.54 16.33
CA ALA A 65 -16.10 4.30 15.17
C ALA A 65 -15.46 3.41 14.10
N VAL A 66 -16.31 2.77 13.32
CA VAL A 66 -15.97 2.16 12.03
C VAL A 66 -16.71 2.90 10.91
N ALA A 67 -16.05 3.11 9.77
CA ALA A 67 -16.65 3.74 8.60
C ALA A 67 -16.43 2.87 7.36
N ILE A 68 -17.53 2.37 6.79
CA ILE A 68 -17.51 1.33 5.75
C ILE A 68 -18.13 1.84 4.46
N THR A 69 -17.50 1.50 3.33
CA THR A 69 -18.17 1.63 2.03
C THR A 69 -18.64 0.28 1.50
N SER A 70 -19.87 0.22 0.99
CA SER A 70 -20.44 -0.99 0.38
C SER A 70 -21.16 -0.65 -0.92
N TYR A 71 -20.61 -1.08 -2.05
CA TYR A 71 -21.11 -0.82 -3.40
C TYR A 71 -21.56 -2.09 -4.16
N GLN A 72 -21.42 -3.27 -3.57
CA GLN A 72 -21.72 -4.56 -4.21
C GLN A 72 -23.07 -5.18 -3.79
N GLY A 73 -23.82 -4.52 -2.91
CA GLY A 73 -25.02 -5.09 -2.29
C GLY A 73 -24.70 -5.99 -1.08
N GLY A 74 -25.73 -6.60 -0.49
CA GLY A 74 -25.61 -7.38 0.75
C GLY A 74 -25.27 -6.52 1.99
N HIS A 75 -25.45 -5.20 1.88
CA HIS A 75 -25.11 -4.23 2.92
C HIS A 75 -26.00 -4.37 4.15
N LEU A 76 -27.28 -4.75 4.00
CA LEU A 76 -28.17 -4.98 5.14
C LEU A 76 -27.61 -6.05 6.07
N GLU A 77 -27.31 -7.23 5.52
CA GLU A 77 -26.75 -8.35 6.27
C GLU A 77 -25.36 -8.01 6.82
N PHE A 78 -24.52 -7.36 6.02
CA PHE A 78 -23.17 -6.99 6.41
C PHE A 78 -23.16 -6.04 7.63
N PHE A 79 -23.97 -4.97 7.60
CA PHE A 79 -24.03 -4.01 8.70
C PHE A 79 -24.71 -4.58 9.94
N LYS A 80 -25.79 -5.35 9.78
CA LYS A 80 -26.46 -6.02 10.91
C LYS A 80 -25.54 -7.02 11.59
N TYR A 81 -24.84 -7.85 10.82
CA TYR A 81 -23.88 -8.81 11.37
C TYR A 81 -22.74 -8.10 12.12
N MET A 82 -22.23 -6.99 11.60
CA MET A 82 -21.22 -6.19 12.27
C MET A 82 -21.71 -5.64 13.61
N HIS A 83 -22.92 -5.10 13.65
CA HIS A 83 -23.54 -4.61 14.87
C HIS A 83 -23.72 -5.72 15.91
N ASP A 84 -24.20 -6.89 15.49
CA ASP A 84 -24.45 -8.01 16.39
C ASP A 84 -23.14 -8.56 16.95
N LEU A 85 -22.11 -8.70 16.11
CA LEU A 85 -20.80 -9.20 16.53
C LEU A 85 -20.10 -8.22 17.50
N LEU A 86 -20.24 -6.91 17.30
CA LEU A 86 -19.74 -5.90 18.25
C LEU A 86 -20.46 -6.01 19.60
N LYS A 87 -21.78 -6.19 19.60
CA LYS A 87 -22.56 -6.37 20.83
C LYS A 87 -22.22 -7.66 21.55
N GLU A 88 -22.10 -8.77 20.83
CA GLU A 88 -21.72 -10.09 21.36
C GLU A 88 -20.35 -10.02 22.07
N ARG A 89 -19.42 -9.25 21.53
CA ARG A 89 -18.07 -9.07 22.08
C ARG A 89 -17.92 -7.92 23.07
N GLY A 90 -19.03 -7.38 23.58
CA GLY A 90 -19.02 -6.30 24.58
C GLY A 90 -18.52 -4.95 24.07
N ALA A 91 -18.34 -4.78 22.76
CA ALA A 91 -17.83 -3.58 22.10
C ALA A 91 -18.95 -2.73 21.48
N GLY A 92 -20.12 -2.68 22.14
CA GLY A 92 -21.28 -1.93 21.66
C GLY A 92 -21.11 -0.40 21.66
N HIS A 93 -20.01 0.12 22.22
CA HIS A 93 -19.66 1.54 22.17
C HIS A 93 -19.18 2.00 20.79
N ILE A 94 -18.69 1.07 19.96
CA ILE A 94 -18.13 1.39 18.65
C ILE A 94 -19.26 1.74 17.68
N LYS A 95 -19.27 2.99 17.21
CA LYS A 95 -20.31 3.49 16.30
C LYS A 95 -20.06 3.05 14.86
N ILE A 96 -21.09 2.56 14.18
CA ILE A 96 -20.99 2.10 12.80
C ILE A 96 -21.51 3.19 11.85
N PHE A 97 -20.65 3.59 10.91
CA PHE A 97 -20.97 4.52 9.83
C PHE A 97 -20.82 3.82 8.48
N GLY A 98 -21.62 4.24 7.50
CA GLY A 98 -21.54 3.65 6.17
C GLY A 98 -21.96 4.54 5.01
N GLY A 99 -21.69 4.07 3.80
CA GLY A 99 -22.19 4.67 2.56
C GLY A 99 -21.99 3.74 1.36
N GLY A 100 -22.92 3.79 0.41
CA GLY A 100 -22.89 2.94 -0.79
C GLY A 100 -23.34 3.64 -2.07
N GLY A 101 -23.36 4.98 -2.05
CA GLY A 101 -23.96 5.77 -3.12
C GLY A 101 -25.44 5.42 -3.29
N GLY A 102 -25.86 5.18 -4.53
CA GLY A 102 -27.25 4.76 -4.83
C GLY A 102 -27.54 3.29 -4.57
N THR A 103 -26.58 2.50 -4.06
CA THR A 103 -26.76 1.06 -3.82
C THR A 103 -27.60 0.78 -2.58
N ILE A 104 -27.57 1.67 -1.58
CA ILE A 104 -28.34 1.56 -0.34
C ILE A 104 -29.57 2.46 -0.47
N LEU A 105 -30.76 1.86 -0.53
CA LEU A 105 -32.01 2.57 -0.72
C LEU A 105 -32.45 3.30 0.57
N PRO A 106 -33.26 4.37 0.48
CA PRO A 106 -33.73 5.11 1.66
C PRO A 106 -34.41 4.23 2.72
N GLU A 107 -35.23 3.26 2.30
CA GLU A 107 -35.91 2.32 3.21
C GLU A 107 -34.91 1.41 3.96
N GLU A 108 -33.84 0.98 3.28
CA GLU A 108 -32.76 0.18 3.88
C GLU A 108 -31.89 1.02 4.83
N ILE A 109 -31.69 2.31 4.53
CA ILE A 109 -31.02 3.26 5.41
C ILE A 109 -31.81 3.39 6.72
N GLU A 110 -33.13 3.59 6.63
CA GLU A 110 -34.01 3.69 7.80
C GLU A 110 -33.99 2.40 8.63
N GLU A 111 -34.03 1.24 7.97
CA GLU A 111 -33.93 -0.07 8.63
C GLU A 111 -32.61 -0.24 9.38
N LEU A 112 -31.49 0.12 8.77
CA LEU A 112 -30.16 0.05 9.40
C LEU A 112 -30.05 1.01 10.60
N HIS A 113 -30.61 2.21 10.51
CA HIS A 113 -30.61 3.16 11.64
C HIS A 113 -31.47 2.62 12.80
N GLN A 114 -32.63 2.03 12.51
CA GLN A 114 -33.48 1.38 13.52
C GLN A 114 -32.78 0.18 14.18
N TYR A 115 -31.95 -0.54 13.43
CA TYR A 115 -31.20 -1.69 13.96
C TYR A 115 -30.11 -1.29 14.95
N GLY A 116 -29.52 -0.10 14.79
CA GLY A 116 -28.46 0.43 15.66
C GLY A 116 -27.24 0.97 14.93
N ILE A 117 -27.27 1.09 13.60
CA ILE A 117 -26.21 1.74 12.83
C ILE A 117 -26.29 3.26 13.03
N ALA A 118 -25.17 3.91 13.34
CA ALA A 118 -25.14 5.30 13.75
C ALA A 118 -25.55 6.25 12.62
N ARG A 119 -25.00 6.05 11.41
CA ARG A 119 -25.38 6.81 10.21
C ARG A 119 -24.98 6.08 8.94
N ILE A 120 -25.86 6.08 7.95
CA ILE A 120 -25.57 5.72 6.57
C ILE A 120 -25.79 6.97 5.74
N TYR A 121 -24.77 7.42 5.01
CA TYR A 121 -24.83 8.62 4.19
C TYR A 121 -25.31 8.29 2.78
N SER A 122 -26.41 8.91 2.38
CA SER A 122 -26.98 8.84 1.04
C SER A 122 -26.30 9.84 0.06
N PRO A 123 -26.51 9.71 -1.25
CA PRO A 123 -26.07 10.73 -2.21
C PRO A 123 -26.67 12.12 -1.93
N GLU A 124 -27.88 12.18 -1.38
CA GLU A 124 -28.55 13.44 -1.04
C GLU A 124 -27.88 14.11 0.17
N ASP A 125 -27.49 13.34 1.19
CA ASP A 125 -26.67 13.85 2.30
C ASP A 125 -25.37 14.47 1.77
N GLY A 126 -24.72 13.80 0.81
CA GLY A 126 -23.51 14.30 0.15
C GLY A 126 -23.73 15.62 -0.59
N ARG A 127 -24.90 15.83 -1.20
CA ARG A 127 -25.27 17.10 -1.85
C ARG A 127 -25.56 18.21 -0.85
N GLN A 128 -26.21 17.89 0.26
CA GLN A 128 -26.65 18.86 1.27
C GLN A 128 -25.51 19.28 2.21
N LEU A 129 -24.78 18.31 2.76
CA LEU A 129 -23.73 18.53 3.75
C LEU A 129 -22.36 18.81 3.10
N GLY A 130 -22.17 18.32 1.88
CA GLY A 130 -20.85 18.19 1.27
C GLY A 130 -19.98 17.14 1.97
N LEU A 131 -18.82 16.82 1.38
CA LEU A 131 -17.92 15.81 1.92
C LEU A 131 -17.43 16.15 3.34
N GLN A 132 -17.02 17.40 3.57
CA GLN A 132 -16.58 17.85 4.89
C GLN A 132 -17.72 17.83 5.92
N GLY A 133 -18.95 18.17 5.52
CA GLY A 133 -20.10 18.16 6.44
C GLY A 133 -20.44 16.75 6.93
N MET A 134 -20.38 15.75 6.06
CA MET A 134 -20.54 14.34 6.46
C MET A 134 -19.45 13.89 7.45
N ILE A 135 -18.19 14.31 7.22
CA ILE A 135 -17.10 14.00 8.15
C ILE A 135 -17.27 14.72 9.49
N ASN A 136 -17.72 15.97 9.49
CA ASN A 136 -17.99 16.70 10.73
C ASN A 136 -19.08 16.02 11.56
N ASP A 137 -20.16 15.58 10.91
CA ASP A 137 -21.25 14.83 11.55
C ASP A 137 -20.71 13.54 12.19
N LEU A 138 -19.94 12.75 11.42
CA LEU A 138 -19.29 11.54 11.91
C LEU A 138 -18.40 11.82 13.13
N LEU A 139 -17.50 12.80 13.03
CA LEU A 139 -16.56 13.14 14.11
C LEU A 139 -17.29 13.63 15.35
N SER A 140 -18.29 14.49 15.20
CA SER A 140 -19.07 14.99 16.34
C SER A 140 -19.79 13.86 17.11
N SER A 141 -20.23 12.83 16.40
CA SER A 141 -20.82 11.64 17.01
C SER A 141 -19.75 10.72 17.63
N ALA A 142 -18.55 10.64 17.06
CA ALA A 142 -17.46 9.81 17.54
C ALA A 142 -16.57 10.48 18.63
N ASP A 143 -16.84 11.73 19.01
CA ASP A 143 -16.01 12.52 19.92
C ASP A 143 -16.29 12.21 21.40
N PHE A 144 -15.88 11.03 21.85
CA PHE A 144 -16.00 10.58 23.24
C PHE A 144 -14.79 9.76 23.69
N VAL A 145 -14.62 9.65 25.01
CA VAL A 145 -13.65 8.73 25.64
C VAL A 145 -14.27 7.35 25.73
N THR A 146 -13.60 6.33 25.20
CA THR A 146 -14.09 4.93 25.20
C THR A 146 -14.19 4.34 26.59
N LYS A 147 -13.25 4.69 27.48
CA LYS A 147 -13.21 4.22 28.87
C LYS A 147 -12.68 5.31 29.80
N THR A 148 -13.50 5.70 30.79
CA THR A 148 -13.17 6.76 31.76
C THR A 148 -12.67 6.25 33.11
N SER A 149 -12.88 4.96 33.40
CA SER A 149 -12.40 4.30 34.62
C SER A 149 -12.26 2.80 34.39
N LEU A 150 -11.32 2.18 35.10
CA LEU A 150 -11.19 0.73 35.17
C LEU A 150 -11.80 0.25 36.50
N ILE A 151 -12.59 -0.82 36.46
CA ILE A 151 -13.33 -1.34 37.63
C ILE A 151 -12.75 -2.66 38.15
N GLY A 152 -11.56 -3.04 37.67
CA GLY A 152 -10.82 -4.23 38.09
C GLY A 152 -11.03 -5.44 37.17
N SER A 153 -12.20 -5.57 36.54
CA SER A 153 -12.48 -6.65 35.57
C SER A 153 -11.56 -6.59 34.35
N GLU A 154 -11.05 -5.42 33.99
CA GLU A 154 -10.11 -5.27 32.89
C GLU A 154 -8.75 -5.91 33.18
N LEU A 155 -8.29 -5.91 34.43
CA LEU A 155 -7.05 -6.58 34.81
C LEU A 155 -7.19 -8.11 34.68
N GLU A 156 -8.33 -8.66 35.10
CA GLU A 156 -8.66 -10.08 34.90
C GLU A 156 -8.74 -10.40 33.40
N GLY A 157 -9.38 -9.53 32.62
CA GLY A 157 -9.46 -9.64 31.16
C GLY A 157 -8.08 -9.59 30.48
N VAL A 158 -7.18 -8.70 30.92
CA VAL A 158 -5.78 -8.63 30.44
C VAL A 158 -5.09 -9.96 30.70
N GLN A 159 -5.20 -10.53 31.91
CA GLN A 159 -4.61 -11.84 32.24
C GLN A 159 -5.23 -12.99 31.41
N ALA A 160 -6.50 -12.87 31.05
CA ALA A 160 -7.20 -13.80 30.15
C ALA A 160 -6.92 -13.57 28.66
N LYS A 161 -6.06 -12.60 28.31
CA LYS A 161 -5.78 -12.15 26.94
C LYS A 161 -7.02 -11.70 26.16
N ASP A 162 -8.03 -11.17 26.84
CA ASP A 162 -9.20 -10.58 26.18
C ASP A 162 -8.78 -9.33 25.37
N PRO A 163 -8.96 -9.33 24.03
CA PRO A 163 -8.56 -8.21 23.20
C PRO A 163 -9.20 -6.88 23.61
N LEU A 164 -10.45 -6.89 24.06
CA LEU A 164 -11.16 -5.66 24.46
C LEU A 164 -10.58 -5.09 25.75
N ALA A 165 -10.38 -5.93 26.78
CA ALA A 165 -9.76 -5.51 28.04
C ALA A 165 -8.34 -4.96 27.84
N ILE A 166 -7.52 -5.60 26.99
CA ILE A 166 -6.18 -5.10 26.64
C ILE A 166 -6.30 -3.73 25.96
N ALA A 167 -7.16 -3.61 24.95
CA ALA A 167 -7.31 -2.40 24.16
C ALA A 167 -7.80 -1.21 25.00
N GLN A 168 -8.79 -1.42 25.88
CA GLN A 168 -9.30 -0.40 26.79
C GLN A 168 -8.29 0.00 27.86
N THR A 169 -7.52 -0.95 28.40
CA THR A 169 -6.45 -0.66 29.37
C THR A 169 -5.38 0.23 28.73
N ILE A 170 -4.98 -0.08 27.49
CA ILE A 170 -4.03 0.75 26.73
C ILE A 170 -4.62 2.15 26.48
N SER A 171 -5.87 2.24 26.00
CA SER A 171 -6.53 3.54 25.78
C SER A 171 -6.65 4.38 27.06
N PHE A 172 -6.97 3.74 28.19
CA PHE A 172 -7.05 4.41 29.48
C PHE A 172 -5.70 5.00 29.89
N ILE A 173 -4.62 4.21 29.81
CA ILE A 173 -3.26 4.68 30.10
C ILE A 173 -2.85 5.82 29.14
N GLU A 174 -3.24 5.73 27.87
CA GLU A 174 -2.92 6.76 26.87
C GLU A 174 -3.58 8.12 27.20
N ASN A 175 -4.82 8.09 27.69
CA ASN A 175 -5.63 9.27 27.99
C ASN A 175 -5.36 9.83 29.40
N TYR A 176 -5.07 8.98 30.38
CA TYR A 176 -4.95 9.32 31.80
C TYR A 176 -3.58 8.93 32.37
N HIS A 177 -2.50 9.30 31.67
CA HIS A 177 -1.13 8.86 31.98
C HIS A 177 -0.73 9.01 33.45
N ASP A 178 -0.96 10.17 34.04
CA ASP A 178 -0.57 10.47 35.43
C ASP A 178 -1.41 9.68 36.45
N GLU A 179 -2.67 9.39 36.13
CA GLU A 179 -3.58 8.60 36.99
C GLU A 179 -3.32 7.09 36.86
N ALA A 180 -2.60 6.67 35.81
CA ALA A 180 -2.34 5.27 35.52
C ALA A 180 -1.03 4.72 36.12
N GLU A 181 -0.25 5.53 36.85
CA GLU A 181 1.03 5.09 37.43
C GLU A 181 0.90 3.85 38.33
N GLU A 182 -0.11 3.84 39.22
CA GLU A 182 -0.36 2.70 40.12
C GLU A 182 -0.76 1.45 39.34
N LEU A 183 -1.60 1.61 38.32
CA LEU A 183 -2.01 0.52 37.43
C LEU A 183 -0.80 -0.06 36.68
N ILE A 184 0.08 0.79 36.14
CA ILE A 184 1.29 0.35 35.44
C ILE A 184 2.20 -0.42 36.40
N ALA A 185 2.35 0.03 37.65
CA ALA A 185 3.10 -0.69 38.67
C ALA A 185 2.52 -2.09 38.96
N GLN A 186 1.18 -2.19 39.08
CA GLN A 186 0.50 -3.47 39.25
C GLN A 186 0.71 -4.40 38.03
N LEU A 187 0.59 -3.89 36.80
CA LEU A 187 0.84 -4.66 35.58
C LEU A 187 2.28 -5.17 35.50
N ASN A 188 3.26 -4.34 35.86
CA ASN A 188 4.67 -4.73 35.92
C ASN A 188 4.90 -5.82 36.98
N GLN A 189 4.19 -5.77 38.11
CA GLN A 189 4.24 -6.82 39.13
C GLN A 189 3.63 -8.13 38.63
N LEU A 190 2.53 -8.08 37.86
CA LEU A 190 1.93 -9.27 37.24
C LEU A 190 2.84 -9.90 36.17
N ALA A 191 3.61 -9.07 35.47
CA ALA A 191 4.62 -9.52 34.52
C ALA A 191 5.92 -10.00 35.19
N ALA A 192 6.11 -9.73 36.49
CA ALA A 192 7.36 -10.04 37.18
C ALA A 192 7.65 -11.55 37.14
N GLY A 193 8.88 -11.90 36.79
CA GLY A 193 9.32 -13.29 36.64
C GLY A 193 8.96 -13.94 35.31
N ARG A 194 8.24 -13.25 34.41
CA ARG A 194 8.04 -13.71 33.02
C ARG A 194 9.13 -13.13 32.12
N ASN A 195 9.80 -14.01 31.39
CA ASN A 195 10.79 -13.62 30.39
C ASN A 195 10.13 -13.54 29.01
N ILE A 196 9.42 -12.43 28.76
CA ILE A 196 8.70 -12.20 27.50
C ILE A 196 9.57 -11.31 26.60
N PRO A 197 10.07 -11.84 25.47
CA PRO A 197 10.90 -11.09 24.54
C PRO A 197 10.16 -9.93 23.87
N VAL A 198 10.83 -8.78 23.81
CA VAL A 198 10.43 -7.62 23.01
C VAL A 198 11.37 -7.49 21.82
N LEU A 199 10.84 -7.75 20.62
CA LEU A 199 11.53 -7.56 19.35
C LEU A 199 11.24 -6.16 18.78
N GLY A 200 12.25 -5.32 18.71
CA GLY A 200 12.17 -4.01 18.08
C GLY A 200 12.51 -4.07 16.60
N ILE A 201 11.62 -3.62 15.72
CA ILE A 201 11.84 -3.53 14.28
C ILE A 201 11.81 -2.05 13.88
N THR A 202 12.97 -1.56 13.42
CA THR A 202 13.10 -0.18 12.95
C THR A 202 13.74 -0.13 11.57
N GLY A 203 13.67 1.00 10.89
CA GLY A 203 14.17 1.11 9.53
C GLY A 203 13.68 2.34 8.78
N THR A 204 14.26 2.56 7.60
CA THR A 204 13.88 3.69 6.75
C THR A 204 12.45 3.58 6.24
N GLY A 205 11.79 4.73 6.05
CA GLY A 205 10.44 4.80 5.50
C GLY A 205 10.32 4.07 4.17
N GLY A 206 9.37 3.14 4.05
CA GLY A 206 9.15 2.38 2.83
C GLY A 206 10.13 1.22 2.61
N ALA A 207 11.02 0.89 3.57
CA ALA A 207 11.89 -0.29 3.48
C ALA A 207 11.13 -1.63 3.47
N GLY A 208 9.85 -1.61 3.84
CA GLY A 208 9.00 -2.81 3.93
C GLY A 208 9.03 -3.46 5.31
N LYS A 209 9.10 -2.64 6.38
CA LYS A 209 9.08 -3.08 7.77
C LYS A 209 7.81 -3.88 8.08
N SER A 210 6.63 -3.30 7.94
CA SER A 210 5.36 -3.98 8.21
C SER A 210 5.10 -5.20 7.31
N SER A 211 5.60 -5.23 6.07
CA SER A 211 5.58 -6.44 5.25
C SER A 211 6.53 -7.53 5.76
N LEU A 212 7.72 -7.17 6.22
CA LEU A 212 8.64 -8.12 6.84
C LEU A 212 8.09 -8.61 8.18
N THR A 213 7.52 -7.72 9.00
CA THR A 213 6.84 -8.06 10.25
C THR A 213 5.75 -9.10 10.01
N ASP A 214 4.89 -8.90 9.00
CA ASP A 214 3.85 -9.87 8.64
C ASP A 214 4.43 -11.24 8.28
N GLU A 215 5.50 -11.27 7.48
CA GLU A 215 6.18 -12.50 7.10
C GLU A 215 6.85 -13.19 8.31
N LEU A 216 7.35 -12.44 9.29
CA LEU A 216 7.86 -12.98 10.56
C LEU A 216 6.72 -13.55 11.42
N VAL A 217 5.60 -12.85 11.55
CA VAL A 217 4.40 -13.32 12.27
C VAL A 217 3.90 -14.62 11.64
N ARG A 218 3.79 -14.67 10.31
CA ARG A 218 3.41 -15.87 9.57
C ARG A 218 4.31 -17.06 9.91
N ARG A 219 5.62 -16.85 9.90
CA ARG A 219 6.61 -17.90 10.22
C ARG A 219 6.49 -18.33 11.67
N PHE A 220 6.34 -17.40 12.60
CA PHE A 220 6.15 -17.65 14.02
C PHE A 220 4.90 -18.50 14.31
N LEU A 221 3.77 -18.18 13.68
CA LEU A 221 2.53 -18.94 13.85
C LEU A 221 2.61 -20.37 13.32
N ILE A 222 3.44 -20.60 12.29
CA ILE A 222 3.73 -21.93 11.73
C ILE A 222 4.71 -22.70 12.61
N ASP A 223 5.76 -22.02 13.09
CA ASP A 223 6.85 -22.62 13.86
C ASP A 223 6.38 -23.04 15.26
N PHE A 224 5.53 -22.22 15.88
CA PHE A 224 5.04 -22.42 17.23
C PHE A 224 3.49 -22.46 17.25
N PRO A 225 2.87 -23.66 17.20
CA PRO A 225 1.41 -23.80 17.09
C PRO A 225 0.61 -23.20 18.26
N GLU A 226 1.17 -23.19 19.47
CA GLU A 226 0.47 -22.76 20.69
C GLU A 226 0.88 -21.36 21.16
N LYS A 227 1.97 -20.79 20.60
CA LYS A 227 2.48 -19.50 21.06
C LYS A 227 1.65 -18.35 20.52
N THR A 228 1.59 -17.29 21.34
CA THR A 228 0.84 -16.06 21.11
C THR A 228 1.77 -14.89 20.88
N ILE A 229 1.40 -13.97 20.00
CA ILE A 229 2.22 -12.83 19.59
C ILE A 229 1.42 -11.53 19.65
N ALA A 230 2.04 -10.48 20.17
CA ALA A 230 1.48 -9.14 20.16
C ALA A 230 2.34 -8.19 19.32
N ILE A 231 1.69 -7.22 18.66
CA ILE A 231 2.33 -6.27 17.76
C ILE A 231 1.92 -4.86 18.18
N ILE A 232 2.91 -4.01 18.39
CA ILE A 232 2.74 -2.57 18.51
C ILE A 232 3.35 -1.94 17.26
N SER A 233 2.56 -1.25 16.45
CA SER A 233 3.06 -0.51 15.29
C SER A 233 2.91 0.99 15.51
N VAL A 234 3.90 1.77 15.10
CA VAL A 234 3.90 3.22 15.25
C VAL A 234 4.01 3.87 13.87
N ASP A 235 3.06 4.74 13.55
CA ASP A 235 3.01 5.50 12.30
C ASP A 235 3.12 7.02 12.58
N PRO A 236 3.69 7.82 11.64
CA PRO A 236 3.89 9.26 11.86
C PRO A 236 2.57 10.04 11.80
N SER A 237 2.37 10.96 12.76
CA SER A 237 1.25 11.92 12.74
C SER A 237 1.47 13.07 11.76
N LYS A 238 0.39 13.64 11.19
CA LYS A 238 0.46 14.87 10.40
C LYS A 238 0.62 16.09 11.29
N ARG A 239 1.74 16.80 11.13
CA ARG A 239 2.08 18.01 11.89
C ARG A 239 1.00 19.10 11.87
N LYS A 240 0.34 19.31 10.73
CA LYS A 240 -0.61 20.42 10.55
C LYS A 240 -1.97 20.15 11.18
N THR A 241 -2.39 18.89 11.22
CA THR A 241 -3.79 18.54 11.56
C THR A 241 -3.90 17.70 12.82
N GLY A 242 -2.79 17.16 13.35
CA GLY A 242 -2.78 16.24 14.50
C GLY A 242 -3.17 14.80 14.14
N GLY A 243 -4.02 14.61 13.12
CA GLY A 243 -4.46 13.30 12.66
C GLY A 243 -3.36 12.43 12.06
N ALA A 244 -3.58 11.12 12.02
CA ALA A 244 -2.63 10.13 11.53
C ALA A 244 -3.29 9.13 10.58
N LEU A 245 -2.50 8.57 9.67
CA LEU A 245 -2.91 7.41 8.89
C LEU A 245 -2.09 6.24 9.42
N LEU A 246 -2.75 5.38 10.18
CA LEU A 246 -2.18 4.17 10.74
C LEU A 246 -2.30 3.09 9.67
N GLY A 247 -1.26 3.00 8.85
CA GLY A 247 -1.20 2.28 7.59
C GLY A 247 -0.42 0.99 7.66
N ASP A 248 0.20 0.64 8.78
CA ASP A 248 0.93 -0.63 8.90
C ASP A 248 0.00 -1.85 8.81
N ARG A 249 -1.17 -1.80 9.45
CA ARG A 249 -2.13 -2.92 9.48
C ARG A 249 -2.62 -3.36 8.09
N ILE A 250 -2.72 -2.45 7.12
CA ILE A 250 -3.14 -2.80 5.73
C ILE A 250 -2.13 -3.71 5.02
N ARG A 251 -0.88 -3.76 5.49
CA ARG A 251 0.19 -4.55 4.90
C ARG A 251 0.28 -5.95 5.48
N MET A 252 -0.41 -6.21 6.59
CA MET A 252 -0.30 -7.43 7.35
C MET A 252 -1.50 -8.35 7.09
N ASN A 253 -1.24 -9.54 6.56
CA ASN A 253 -2.26 -10.55 6.26
C ASN A 253 -2.29 -11.68 7.30
N ALA A 254 -1.15 -12.02 7.92
CA ALA A 254 -1.02 -13.11 8.87
C ALA A 254 -1.55 -12.77 10.27
N ILE A 255 -1.86 -11.50 10.52
CA ILE A 255 -2.33 -10.99 11.82
C ILE A 255 -3.80 -11.31 12.11
N TYR A 256 -4.58 -11.74 11.12
CA TYR A 256 -5.98 -12.12 11.30
C TYR A 256 -6.08 -13.55 11.84
N HIS A 257 -5.60 -13.73 13.07
CA HIS A 257 -5.56 -15.01 13.78
C HIS A 257 -5.79 -14.75 15.28
N GLU A 258 -6.54 -15.63 15.96
CA GLU A 258 -6.84 -15.52 17.40
C GLU A 258 -5.61 -15.43 18.33
N ARG A 259 -4.43 -15.89 17.87
CA ARG A 259 -3.17 -15.87 18.63
C ARG A 259 -2.37 -14.57 18.43
N VAL A 260 -2.89 -13.65 17.63
CA VAL A 260 -2.24 -12.38 17.29
C VAL A 260 -3.07 -11.21 17.81
N TYR A 261 -2.43 -10.37 18.61
CA TYR A 261 -2.97 -9.07 18.99
C TYR A 261 -2.15 -7.97 18.30
N MET A 262 -2.80 -6.92 17.80
CA MET A 262 -2.10 -5.78 17.23
C MET A 262 -2.71 -4.46 17.70
N ARG A 263 -1.87 -3.47 18.03
CA ARG A 263 -2.29 -2.10 18.35
C ARG A 263 -1.45 -1.11 17.57
N SER A 264 -2.11 -0.12 16.97
CA SER A 264 -1.46 0.92 16.17
C SER A 264 -1.41 2.24 16.93
N PHE A 265 -0.26 2.90 16.99
CA PHE A 265 -0.07 4.21 17.60
C PHE A 265 0.35 5.25 16.57
N ALA A 266 -0.05 6.48 16.81
CA ALA A 266 0.53 7.63 16.12
C ALA A 266 1.69 8.19 16.95
N THR A 267 2.75 8.73 16.34
CA THR A 267 3.88 9.32 17.09
C THR A 267 3.46 10.52 17.96
N ARG A 268 2.46 11.30 17.53
CA ARG A 268 1.89 12.51 18.18
C ARG A 268 2.85 13.67 18.45
N GLN A 269 4.16 13.44 18.43
CA GLN A 269 5.20 14.46 18.55
C GLN A 269 6.10 14.48 17.33
N ALA A 270 6.67 15.64 17.04
CA ALA A 270 7.62 15.80 15.96
C ALA A 270 8.98 15.20 16.37
N HIS A 271 9.60 14.43 15.47
CA HIS A 271 10.97 13.89 15.60
C HIS A 271 11.16 12.70 16.55
N LEU A 272 10.09 12.15 17.14
CA LEU A 272 10.18 10.86 17.86
C LEU A 272 9.77 9.71 16.93
N ALA A 273 10.47 8.57 17.07
CA ALA A 273 10.15 7.33 16.37
C ALA A 273 9.08 6.51 17.10
N LEU A 274 8.89 6.78 18.40
CA LEU A 274 7.98 6.09 19.30
C LEU A 274 6.97 7.05 19.97
N ASN A 275 5.82 6.50 20.37
CA ASN A 275 4.84 7.17 21.22
C ASN A 275 5.18 6.91 22.70
N ARG A 276 5.01 7.90 23.58
CA ARG A 276 5.24 7.77 25.04
C ARG A 276 4.50 6.61 25.70
N THR A 277 3.38 6.18 25.12
CA THR A 277 2.52 5.10 25.60
C THR A 277 3.02 3.71 25.17
N VAL A 278 4.03 3.60 24.30
CA VAL A 278 4.58 2.30 23.88
C VAL A 278 5.10 1.52 25.09
N VAL A 279 5.86 2.14 25.98
CA VAL A 279 6.40 1.46 27.18
C VAL A 279 5.27 1.00 28.12
N PRO A 280 4.29 1.84 28.50
CA PRO A 280 3.14 1.36 29.26
C PRO A 280 2.32 0.27 28.54
N ALA A 281 2.17 0.33 27.21
CA ALA A 281 1.49 -0.72 26.45
C ALA A 281 2.26 -2.05 26.50
N LEU A 282 3.61 -2.01 26.49
CA LEU A 282 4.43 -3.21 26.73
C LEU A 282 4.14 -3.82 28.11
N SER A 283 3.95 -3.01 29.16
CA SER A 283 3.56 -3.51 30.48
C SER A 283 2.23 -4.26 30.44
N VAL A 284 1.22 -3.75 29.72
CA VAL A 284 -0.07 -4.44 29.54
C VAL A 284 0.12 -5.77 28.82
N LEU A 285 0.85 -5.79 27.70
CA LEU A 285 1.06 -7.00 26.89
C LEU A 285 1.90 -8.06 27.63
N LYS A 286 2.89 -7.63 28.42
CA LYS A 286 3.67 -8.54 29.28
C LYS A 286 2.81 -9.12 30.41
N ALA A 287 1.95 -8.31 31.02
CA ALA A 287 0.97 -8.79 32.01
C ALA A 287 -0.04 -9.79 31.41
N ALA A 288 -0.46 -9.57 30.16
CA ALA A 288 -1.29 -10.50 29.41
C ALA A 288 -0.59 -11.84 29.10
N GLY A 289 0.75 -11.88 29.12
CA GLY A 289 1.51 -13.11 28.97
C GLY A 289 1.61 -13.59 27.52
N PHE A 290 1.73 -12.68 26.55
CA PHE A 290 2.12 -13.03 25.19
C PHE A 290 3.52 -13.66 25.18
N ASP A 291 3.78 -14.58 24.24
CA ASP A 291 5.07 -15.26 24.14
C ASP A 291 6.12 -14.42 23.41
N LEU A 292 5.70 -13.52 22.52
CA LEU A 292 6.56 -12.59 21.80
C LEU A 292 5.82 -11.26 21.61
N ILE A 293 6.49 -10.14 21.84
CA ILE A 293 5.98 -8.81 21.53
C ILE A 293 6.86 -8.18 20.46
N ILE A 294 6.28 -7.75 19.35
CA ILE A 294 6.96 -6.98 18.30
C ILE A 294 6.61 -5.51 18.44
N VAL A 295 7.60 -4.64 18.39
CA VAL A 295 7.43 -3.18 18.31
C VAL A 295 8.00 -2.69 17.00
N GLU A 296 7.15 -2.23 16.09
CA GLU A 296 7.52 -1.59 14.84
C GLU A 296 7.49 -0.06 14.99
N THR A 297 8.59 0.61 14.67
CA THR A 297 8.68 2.08 14.73
C THR A 297 8.13 2.75 13.46
N ALA A 298 7.88 4.05 13.57
CA ALA A 298 7.67 4.88 12.37
C ALA A 298 8.94 4.86 11.50
N GLY A 299 8.80 5.13 10.20
CA GLY A 299 9.98 5.22 9.32
C GLY A 299 10.99 6.23 9.87
N ILE A 300 12.16 5.76 10.30
CA ILE A 300 13.16 6.57 10.99
C ILE A 300 14.13 7.27 10.04
N GLY A 301 14.74 8.34 10.55
CA GLY A 301 15.93 8.94 9.97
C GLY A 301 17.17 8.06 10.18
N GLN A 302 18.34 8.56 9.78
CA GLN A 302 19.61 7.82 9.92
C GLN A 302 20.12 7.76 11.38
N SER A 303 19.60 8.60 12.28
CA SER A 303 20.12 8.81 13.65
C SER A 303 19.17 8.39 14.78
N ASP A 304 18.05 7.71 14.49
CA ASP A 304 17.09 7.31 15.54
C ASP A 304 17.40 5.89 16.04
N SER A 305 17.70 5.78 17.34
CA SER A 305 18.01 4.53 18.03
C SER A 305 17.09 4.22 19.22
N GLU A 306 16.00 4.98 19.42
CA GLU A 306 15.07 4.89 20.56
C GLU A 306 14.53 3.47 20.81
N ILE A 307 14.37 2.68 19.73
CA ILE A 307 13.89 1.30 19.84
C ILE A 307 14.79 0.40 20.68
N THR A 308 16.09 0.71 20.75
CA THR A 308 17.11 -0.08 21.46
C THR A 308 16.97 0.02 22.98
N GLU A 309 16.31 1.06 23.48
CA GLU A 309 16.08 1.26 24.91
C GLU A 309 14.94 0.40 25.45
N ILE A 310 14.01 -0.03 24.57
CA ILE A 310 12.79 -0.75 24.95
C ILE A 310 12.76 -2.20 24.48
N ALA A 311 13.58 -2.55 23.48
CA ALA A 311 13.61 -3.88 22.88
C ALA A 311 14.74 -4.73 23.48
N ASP A 312 14.43 -6.00 23.76
CA ASP A 312 15.43 -6.99 24.13
C ASP A 312 16.31 -7.35 22.93
N LEU A 313 15.75 -7.31 21.72
CA LEU A 313 16.46 -7.54 20.47
C LEU A 313 16.03 -6.52 19.42
N SER A 314 16.97 -5.91 18.70
CA SER A 314 16.68 -4.90 17.68
C SER A 314 17.06 -5.35 16.27
N VAL A 315 16.16 -5.08 15.32
CA VAL A 315 16.32 -5.36 13.89
C VAL A 315 16.29 -4.05 13.12
N TYR A 316 17.30 -3.84 12.28
CA TYR A 316 17.32 -2.74 11.32
C TYR A 316 16.92 -3.21 9.92
N VAL A 317 15.86 -2.63 9.36
CA VAL A 317 15.36 -2.94 8.02
C VAL A 317 15.74 -1.81 7.06
N MET A 318 16.42 -2.15 5.98
CA MET A 318 16.84 -1.21 4.95
C MET A 318 16.65 -1.77 3.54
N THR A 319 16.85 -0.94 2.52
CA THR A 319 16.82 -1.36 1.11
C THR A 319 18.21 -1.25 0.48
N PRO A 320 18.46 -1.89 -0.68
CA PRO A 320 19.69 -1.71 -1.44
C PRO A 320 19.97 -0.26 -1.89
N GLU A 321 18.98 0.64 -1.81
CA GLU A 321 19.06 2.02 -2.28
C GLU A 321 19.41 2.97 -1.13
N TYR A 322 20.67 2.95 -0.67
CA TYR A 322 21.18 3.84 0.40
C TYR A 322 22.16 4.92 -0.11
N GLY A 323 22.36 5.02 -1.42
CA GLY A 323 23.31 5.94 -2.03
C GLY A 323 24.75 5.39 -2.03
N ALA A 324 25.71 6.21 -1.62
CA ALA A 324 27.12 5.80 -1.54
C ALA A 324 27.40 4.95 -0.29
N ALA A 325 28.39 4.06 -0.35
CA ALA A 325 28.79 3.24 0.79
C ALA A 325 29.16 4.06 2.05
N THR A 326 29.67 5.29 1.87
CA THR A 326 29.98 6.22 2.98
C THR A 326 28.73 6.71 3.73
N GLN A 327 27.53 6.53 3.20
CA GLN A 327 26.29 6.83 3.93
C GLN A 327 26.02 5.81 5.03
N LEU A 328 26.53 4.58 4.90
CA LEU A 328 26.35 3.54 5.92
C LEU A 328 27.03 3.91 7.25
N GLU A 329 28.10 4.71 7.19
CA GLU A 329 28.81 5.22 8.37
C GLU A 329 27.99 6.24 9.18
N LYS A 330 26.85 6.71 8.64
CA LYS A 330 25.96 7.68 9.29
C LYS A 330 24.69 7.04 9.86
N ILE A 331 24.53 5.73 9.69
CA ILE A 331 23.34 5.02 10.11
C ILE A 331 23.65 4.38 11.46
N ASP A 332 23.24 5.05 12.54
CA ASP A 332 23.51 4.62 13.91
C ASP A 332 22.99 3.20 14.16
N MET A 333 21.81 2.88 13.61
CA MET A 333 21.21 1.55 13.77
C MET A 333 22.06 0.40 13.21
N ILE A 334 23.02 0.62 12.30
CA ILE A 334 23.94 -0.45 11.88
C ILE A 334 24.86 -0.87 13.03
N ASP A 335 25.19 0.05 13.94
CA ASP A 335 26.08 -0.20 15.07
C ASP A 335 25.32 -0.76 16.29
N PHE A 336 24.02 -0.50 16.40
CA PHE A 336 23.19 -0.97 17.52
C PHE A 336 22.34 -2.22 17.23
N ALA A 337 22.04 -2.51 15.96
CA ALA A 337 21.15 -3.63 15.63
C ALA A 337 21.77 -5.00 15.94
N ASP A 338 20.98 -5.90 16.51
CA ASP A 338 21.37 -7.30 16.66
C ASP A 338 21.37 -8.01 15.30
N LEU A 339 20.42 -7.68 14.41
CA LEU A 339 20.36 -8.17 13.04
C LEU A 339 19.98 -7.05 12.06
N VAL A 340 20.47 -7.15 10.82
CA VAL A 340 20.10 -6.25 9.72
C VAL A 340 19.38 -7.04 8.62
N ALA A 341 18.18 -6.58 8.25
CA ALA A 341 17.43 -7.08 7.10
C ALA A 341 17.55 -6.12 5.92
N LEU A 342 18.32 -6.51 4.91
CA LEU A 342 18.39 -5.82 3.63
C LEU A 342 17.23 -6.30 2.75
N ASN A 343 16.06 -5.71 2.97
CA ASN A 343 14.81 -6.06 2.30
C ASN A 343 14.76 -5.51 0.87
N LYS A 344 13.78 -5.99 0.07
CA LYS A 344 13.70 -5.72 -1.38
C LYS A 344 14.96 -6.18 -2.11
N PHE A 345 15.46 -7.36 -1.73
CA PHE A 345 16.66 -7.95 -2.32
C PHE A 345 16.50 -8.29 -3.82
N ASP A 346 15.27 -8.22 -4.34
CA ASP A 346 14.94 -8.24 -5.77
C ASP A 346 15.48 -7.02 -6.56
N LYS A 347 15.84 -5.92 -5.88
CA LYS A 347 16.35 -4.70 -6.52
C LYS A 347 17.77 -4.87 -7.08
N ARG A 348 18.13 -3.98 -8.02
CA ARG A 348 19.47 -3.95 -8.63
C ARG A 348 20.50 -3.51 -7.58
N GLY A 349 21.69 -4.10 -7.61
CA GLY A 349 22.77 -3.77 -6.66
C GLY A 349 22.63 -4.42 -5.28
N ALA A 350 21.61 -5.26 -5.05
CA ALA A 350 21.37 -5.91 -3.75
C ALA A 350 22.57 -6.74 -3.23
N LEU A 351 23.32 -7.42 -4.10
CA LEU A 351 24.51 -8.18 -3.72
C LEU A 351 25.67 -7.28 -3.27
N ASP A 352 25.89 -6.15 -3.96
CA ASP A 352 26.88 -5.16 -3.55
C ASP A 352 26.47 -4.49 -2.25
N ALA A 353 25.18 -4.15 -2.13
CA ALA A 353 24.58 -3.61 -0.91
C ALA A 353 24.78 -4.55 0.29
N LEU A 354 24.54 -5.84 0.12
CA LEU A 354 24.75 -6.83 1.18
C LEU A 354 26.21 -6.82 1.66
N ARG A 355 27.15 -6.86 0.72
CA ARG A 355 28.58 -6.86 1.02
C ARG A 355 29.00 -5.59 1.77
N ASP A 356 28.51 -4.44 1.34
CA ASP A 356 28.89 -3.15 1.91
C ASP A 356 28.31 -3.00 3.33
N VAL A 357 27.06 -3.40 3.56
CA VAL A 357 26.42 -3.42 4.89
C VAL A 357 27.09 -4.43 5.81
N GLN A 358 27.42 -5.64 5.33
CA GLN A 358 28.18 -6.63 6.10
C GLN A 358 29.54 -6.09 6.57
N LYS A 359 30.28 -5.41 5.69
CA LYS A 359 31.54 -4.77 6.06
C LYS A 359 31.33 -3.64 7.06
N GLN A 360 30.29 -2.82 6.91
CA GLN A 360 30.03 -1.75 7.86
C GLN A 360 29.65 -2.30 9.23
N TYR A 361 28.76 -3.29 9.29
CA TYR A 361 28.39 -3.97 10.53
C TYR A 361 29.62 -4.55 11.24
N GLN A 362 30.49 -5.23 10.49
CA GLN A 362 31.75 -5.78 11.01
C GLN A 362 32.62 -4.70 11.66
N ARG A 363 32.76 -3.54 10.99
CA ARG A 363 33.56 -2.40 11.46
C ARG A 363 32.97 -1.79 12.72
N GLY A 364 31.67 -1.51 12.72
CA GLY A 364 30.94 -0.94 13.86
C GLY A 364 31.03 -1.80 15.11
N HIS A 365 31.05 -3.13 14.94
CA HIS A 365 31.14 -4.10 16.04
C HIS A 365 32.57 -4.58 16.33
N GLY A 366 33.59 -4.06 15.65
CA GLY A 366 35.00 -4.44 15.86
C GLY A 366 35.33 -5.92 15.56
N ARG A 367 34.55 -6.61 14.73
CA ARG A 367 34.67 -8.07 14.47
C ARG A 367 35.67 -8.38 13.34
N TRP A 368 36.88 -7.84 13.42
CA TRP A 368 37.88 -7.90 12.35
C TRP A 368 38.37 -9.31 11.99
N GLU A 369 38.34 -10.22 12.95
CA GLU A 369 38.80 -11.62 12.80
C GLU A 369 37.73 -12.54 12.16
N GLN A 370 36.48 -12.09 12.06
CA GLN A 370 35.37 -12.85 11.46
C GLN A 370 35.20 -12.50 9.98
N SER A 371 34.64 -13.43 9.20
CA SER A 371 34.34 -13.11 7.80
C SER A 371 33.16 -12.13 7.73
N PRO A 372 33.17 -11.11 6.85
CA PRO A 372 32.00 -10.25 6.62
C PRO A 372 30.72 -11.05 6.30
N LYS A 373 30.86 -12.23 5.66
CA LYS A 373 29.74 -13.12 5.33
C LYS A 373 29.06 -13.77 6.54
N GLU A 374 29.72 -13.74 7.70
CA GLU A 374 29.20 -14.27 8.97
C GLU A 374 28.49 -13.19 9.79
N MET A 375 28.53 -11.93 9.36
CA MET A 375 27.79 -10.86 10.02
C MET A 375 26.28 -11.10 9.90
N PRO A 376 25.48 -10.74 10.91
CA PRO A 376 24.03 -10.97 10.97
C PRO A 376 23.25 -10.01 10.05
N VAL A 377 23.64 -9.96 8.78
CA VAL A 377 23.06 -9.13 7.72
C VAL A 377 22.51 -10.06 6.65
N TYR A 378 21.21 -10.01 6.44
CA TYR A 378 20.48 -10.95 5.58
C TYR A 378 19.75 -10.20 4.46
N GLY A 379 19.82 -10.73 3.24
CA GLY A 379 18.98 -10.29 2.14
C GLY A 379 17.58 -10.90 2.26
N THR A 380 16.54 -10.08 2.26
CA THR A 380 15.14 -10.53 2.38
C THR A 380 14.26 -9.98 1.26
N ILE A 381 13.23 -10.74 0.87
CA ILE A 381 12.21 -10.31 -0.09
C ILE A 381 10.84 -10.58 0.53
N ALA A 382 10.36 -9.67 1.37
CA ALA A 382 9.07 -9.82 2.05
C ALA A 382 7.87 -9.89 1.09
N SER A 383 8.01 -9.42 -0.15
CA SER A 383 6.97 -9.51 -1.19
C SER A 383 6.89 -10.88 -1.86
N GLN A 384 7.86 -11.77 -1.62
CA GLN A 384 7.90 -13.11 -2.20
C GLN A 384 7.44 -14.13 -1.17
N PHE A 385 6.35 -14.83 -1.49
CA PHE A 385 5.84 -15.89 -0.65
C PHE A 385 6.90 -16.98 -0.42
N ASN A 386 7.12 -17.34 0.84
CA ASN A 386 8.09 -18.35 1.26
C ASN A 386 9.52 -18.08 0.75
N ASP A 387 9.92 -16.81 0.77
CA ASP A 387 11.27 -16.37 0.41
C ASP A 387 12.37 -17.08 1.25
N PRO A 388 13.35 -17.76 0.63
CA PRO A 388 14.45 -18.42 1.34
C PRO A 388 15.28 -17.45 2.20
N GLY A 389 15.51 -16.23 1.73
CA GLY A 389 16.25 -15.21 2.47
C GLY A 389 15.54 -14.81 3.77
N THR A 390 14.23 -14.59 3.70
CA THR A 390 13.38 -14.30 4.85
C THR A 390 13.28 -15.50 5.80
N ASN A 391 13.30 -16.74 5.31
CA ASN A 391 13.35 -17.95 6.14
C ASN A 391 14.67 -18.03 6.94
N SER A 392 15.81 -17.80 6.28
CA SER A 392 17.12 -17.75 6.94
C SER A 392 17.21 -16.61 7.95
N PHE A 393 16.67 -15.43 7.62
CA PHE A 393 16.59 -14.29 8.54
C PHE A 393 15.74 -14.60 9.78
N TYR A 394 14.55 -15.19 9.59
CA TYR A 394 13.66 -15.60 10.68
C TYR A 394 14.35 -16.60 11.61
N ARG A 395 15.02 -17.63 11.06
CA ARG A 395 15.75 -18.60 11.88
C ARG A 395 16.85 -17.94 12.71
N ALA A 396 17.67 -17.09 12.09
CA ALA A 396 18.73 -16.35 12.79
C ALA A 396 18.16 -15.44 13.89
N LEU A 397 17.00 -14.84 13.66
CA LEU A 397 16.30 -14.02 14.64
C LEU A 397 15.84 -14.86 15.85
N ILE A 398 15.25 -16.02 15.64
CA ILE A 398 14.86 -16.93 16.74
C ILE A 398 16.09 -17.43 17.50
N ASP A 399 17.16 -17.85 16.81
CA ASP A 399 18.41 -18.28 17.43
C ASP A 399 18.99 -17.17 18.34
N ARG A 400 18.94 -15.91 17.87
CA ARG A 400 19.45 -14.78 18.63
C ARG A 400 18.57 -14.43 19.83
N LEU A 401 17.24 -14.58 19.72
CA LEU A 401 16.32 -14.45 20.86
C LEU A 401 16.60 -15.53 21.91
N VAL A 402 16.75 -16.79 21.49
CA VAL A 402 17.10 -17.92 22.35
C VAL A 402 18.43 -17.69 23.07
N GLU A 403 19.47 -17.29 22.34
CA GLU A 403 20.80 -17.02 22.90
C GLU A 403 20.78 -15.87 23.92
N LYS A 404 20.14 -14.75 23.57
CA LYS A 404 20.18 -13.51 24.38
C LYS A 404 19.30 -13.60 25.63
N LEU A 405 18.19 -14.32 25.54
CA LEU A 405 17.18 -14.40 26.61
C LEU A 405 17.12 -15.77 27.29
N GLY A 406 17.86 -16.78 26.83
CA GLY A 406 17.84 -18.12 27.41
C GLY A 406 16.49 -18.81 27.28
N LEU A 407 15.83 -18.66 26.13
CA LEU A 407 14.49 -19.22 25.87
C LEU A 407 14.59 -20.69 25.48
N ASP A 408 13.61 -21.50 25.91
CA ASP A 408 13.48 -22.90 25.51
C ASP A 408 12.63 -23.02 24.23
N TRP A 409 13.09 -22.41 23.13
CA TRP A 409 12.39 -22.42 21.85
C TRP A 409 13.17 -23.20 20.81
N GLU A 410 12.51 -24.15 20.14
CA GLU A 410 13.08 -24.92 19.04
C GLU A 410 12.35 -24.59 17.73
N SER A 411 13.07 -23.98 16.79
CA SER A 411 12.52 -23.63 15.47
C SER A 411 12.67 -24.79 14.46
N ILE A 412 11.63 -25.05 13.67
CA ILE A 412 11.62 -26.01 12.55
C ILE A 412 12.29 -25.45 11.29
N TYR A 413 12.51 -24.13 11.22
CA TYR A 413 13.17 -23.49 10.09
C TYR A 413 14.68 -23.77 10.12
N GLN A 414 15.27 -23.91 8.93
CA GLN A 414 16.71 -24.13 8.75
C GLN A 414 17.33 -22.96 7.98
N ILE A 415 18.55 -22.57 8.37
CA ILE A 415 19.33 -21.59 7.61
C ILE A 415 19.78 -22.25 6.31
N SER A 416 19.28 -21.73 5.19
CA SER A 416 19.70 -22.16 3.86
C SER A 416 20.72 -21.20 3.26
N LYS A 417 21.68 -21.76 2.51
CA LYS A 417 22.58 -20.98 1.64
C LYS A 417 21.94 -20.58 0.31
N ALA A 418 20.72 -21.04 0.03
CA ALA A 418 19.99 -20.65 -1.16
C ALA A 418 19.71 -19.15 -1.10
N LEU A 419 20.27 -18.40 -2.05
CA LEU A 419 19.90 -17.01 -2.26
C LEU A 419 18.48 -16.95 -2.82
N SER A 420 17.72 -15.94 -2.43
CA SER A 420 16.40 -15.67 -3.00
C SER A 420 16.51 -15.54 -4.53
N GLU A 421 15.92 -16.49 -5.25
CA GLU A 421 15.89 -16.45 -6.72
C GLU A 421 14.84 -15.44 -7.18
N LYS A 422 15.28 -14.47 -8.00
CA LYS A 422 14.42 -13.42 -8.54
C LYS A 422 13.55 -13.96 -9.67
N GLN A 423 12.24 -14.02 -9.44
CA GLN A 423 11.27 -14.22 -10.52
C GLN A 423 10.97 -12.88 -11.18
N TYR A 424 11.60 -12.60 -12.32
CA TYR A 424 11.30 -11.39 -13.09
C TYR A 424 10.10 -11.61 -14.00
N ILE A 425 9.03 -10.82 -13.82
CA ILE A 425 7.95 -10.73 -14.82
C ILE A 425 8.47 -9.97 -16.05
N ILE A 426 9.18 -8.86 -15.84
CA ILE A 426 9.84 -8.08 -16.88
C ILE A 426 11.35 -8.14 -16.63
N PRO A 427 12.15 -8.67 -17.57
CA PRO A 427 13.60 -8.69 -17.44
C PRO A 427 14.18 -7.28 -17.26
N PRO A 428 15.21 -7.08 -16.43
CA PRO A 428 15.82 -5.77 -16.16
C PRO A 428 16.24 -5.00 -17.43
N GLU A 429 16.67 -5.70 -18.46
CA GLU A 429 17.05 -5.13 -19.76
C GLU A 429 15.87 -4.59 -20.58
N ARG A 430 14.62 -4.94 -20.21
CA ARG A 430 13.39 -4.49 -20.89
C ARG A 430 12.58 -3.48 -20.08
N VAL A 431 13.09 -2.94 -18.98
CA VAL A 431 12.36 -1.97 -18.13
C VAL A 431 11.86 -0.74 -18.91
N ARG A 432 12.55 -0.36 -19.99
CA ARG A 432 12.22 0.81 -20.84
C ARG A 432 11.32 0.51 -22.04
N TYR A 433 10.72 -0.67 -22.14
CA TYR A 433 9.92 -1.08 -23.30
C TYR A 433 8.80 -0.09 -23.69
N LEU A 434 8.12 0.55 -22.74
CA LEU A 434 7.09 1.55 -23.05
C LEU A 434 7.69 2.85 -23.64
N ALA A 435 8.88 3.25 -23.17
CA ALA A 435 9.59 4.38 -23.75
C ALA A 435 10.05 4.05 -25.19
N GLU A 436 10.53 2.83 -25.43
CA GLU A 436 10.88 2.36 -26.78
C GLU A 436 9.66 2.39 -27.71
N ILE A 437 8.48 1.98 -27.24
CA ILE A 437 7.23 2.05 -28.02
C ILE A 437 6.89 3.50 -28.37
N ALA A 438 6.98 4.43 -27.41
CA ALA A 438 6.73 5.85 -27.66
C ALA A 438 7.74 6.45 -28.66
N GLU A 439 9.03 6.15 -28.49
CA GLU A 439 10.10 6.61 -29.38
C GLU A 439 9.92 6.08 -30.81
N ILE A 440 9.43 4.83 -30.96
CA ILE A 440 9.09 4.25 -32.27
C ILE A 440 7.94 5.01 -32.93
N SER A 441 6.87 5.33 -32.17
CA SER A 441 5.73 6.10 -32.66
C SER A 441 6.17 7.49 -33.13
N ASP A 442 6.98 8.19 -32.34
CA ASP A 442 7.50 9.52 -32.69
C ASP A 442 8.41 9.48 -33.92
N ARG A 443 9.27 8.45 -34.01
CA ARG A 443 10.11 8.24 -35.20
C ARG A 443 9.27 7.99 -36.45
N TYR A 444 8.19 7.22 -36.33
CA TYR A 444 7.26 6.99 -37.44
C TYR A 444 6.54 8.29 -37.85
N ASN A 445 6.08 9.11 -36.90
CA ASN A 445 5.49 10.42 -37.19
C ASN A 445 6.46 11.34 -37.94
N ARG A 446 7.74 11.41 -37.51
CA ARG A 446 8.77 12.17 -38.23
C ARG A 446 9.01 11.62 -39.64
N TYR A 447 9.01 10.30 -39.79
CA TYR A 447 9.09 9.67 -41.10
C TYR A 447 7.90 10.06 -41.99
N VAL A 448 6.66 9.95 -41.51
CA VAL A 448 5.45 10.33 -42.25
C VAL A 448 5.48 11.81 -42.65
N GLN A 449 5.89 12.70 -41.75
CA GLN A 449 6.02 14.12 -42.05
C GLN A 449 7.03 14.37 -43.17
N LYS A 450 8.22 13.76 -43.08
CA LYS A 450 9.24 13.83 -44.12
C LYS A 450 8.72 13.34 -45.48
N GLN A 451 8.05 12.18 -45.51
CA GLN A 451 7.49 11.62 -46.74
C GLN A 451 6.37 12.49 -47.32
N THR A 452 5.53 13.08 -46.46
CA THR A 452 4.47 14.01 -46.86
C THR A 452 5.03 15.28 -47.47
N ASP A 453 6.11 15.83 -46.90
CA ASP A 453 6.75 17.04 -47.43
C ASP A 453 7.43 16.77 -48.77
N LEU A 454 8.09 15.62 -48.94
CA LEU A 454 8.61 15.18 -50.25
C LEU A 454 7.49 15.00 -51.28
N ALA A 455 6.37 14.39 -50.90
CA ALA A 455 5.21 14.23 -51.77
C ALA A 455 4.60 15.57 -52.20
N ARG A 456 4.51 16.52 -51.26
CA ARG A 456 4.05 17.88 -51.54
C ARG A 456 4.97 18.62 -52.50
N GLN A 457 6.28 18.52 -52.31
CA GLN A 457 7.28 19.11 -53.23
C GLN A 457 7.17 18.49 -54.62
N ALA A 458 7.08 17.16 -54.73
CA ALA A 458 6.93 16.47 -56.01
C ALA A 458 5.66 16.91 -56.75
N TYR A 459 4.53 17.04 -56.04
CA TYR A 459 3.28 17.55 -56.60
C TYR A 459 3.41 18.99 -57.14
N GLN A 460 4.04 19.89 -56.37
CA GLN A 460 4.26 21.29 -56.76
C GLN A 460 5.17 21.40 -57.99
N LEU A 461 6.24 20.61 -58.04
CA LEU A 461 7.15 20.57 -59.19
C LEU A 461 6.43 20.06 -60.43
N ARG A 462 5.67 18.96 -60.34
CA ARG A 462 4.91 18.42 -61.46
C ARG A 462 3.95 19.46 -62.04
N GLY A 463 3.14 20.09 -61.19
CA GLY A 463 2.18 21.11 -61.64
C GLY A 463 2.86 22.32 -62.31
N THR A 464 4.05 22.72 -61.82
CA THR A 464 4.82 23.82 -62.42
C THR A 464 5.40 23.45 -63.78
N ILE A 465 5.96 22.24 -63.91
CA ILE A 465 6.46 21.69 -65.18
C ILE A 465 5.35 21.66 -66.23
N ASP A 466 4.18 21.13 -65.86
CA ASP A 466 3.04 21.03 -66.76
C ASP A 466 2.57 22.41 -67.26
N LEU A 467 2.56 23.42 -66.37
CA LEU A 467 2.20 24.79 -66.72
C LEU A 467 3.22 25.47 -67.67
N LEU A 468 4.52 25.27 -67.44
CA LEU A 468 5.57 25.81 -68.31
C LEU A 468 5.52 25.19 -69.71
N LYS A 469 5.36 23.86 -69.78
CA LYS A 469 5.21 23.13 -71.04
C LYS A 469 3.98 23.58 -71.82
N ALA A 470 2.84 23.78 -71.15
CA ALA A 470 1.63 24.30 -71.78
C ALA A 470 1.81 25.69 -72.41
N LYS A 471 2.77 26.48 -71.90
CA LYS A 471 3.15 27.81 -72.43
C LYS A 471 4.34 27.78 -73.39
N GLY A 472 4.82 26.58 -73.78
CA GLY A 472 5.97 26.42 -74.67
C GLY A 472 7.31 26.88 -74.07
N ARG A 473 7.43 26.89 -72.73
CA ARG A 473 8.66 27.25 -72.02
C ARG A 473 9.43 26.00 -71.59
N ASP A 474 10.75 26.13 -71.49
CA ASP A 474 11.63 25.09 -70.98
C ASP A 474 11.42 24.84 -69.47
N ALA A 475 11.58 23.58 -69.06
CA ALA A 475 11.40 23.09 -67.70
C ALA A 475 12.40 21.98 -67.32
N GLU A 476 13.48 21.76 -68.08
CA GLU A 476 14.44 20.65 -67.86
C GLU A 476 15.04 20.61 -66.45
N GLU A 477 15.40 21.77 -65.89
CA GLU A 477 15.96 21.86 -64.53
C GLU A 477 14.93 21.41 -63.47
N LEU A 478 13.66 21.79 -63.63
CA LEU A 478 12.59 21.37 -62.74
C LEU A 478 12.26 19.88 -62.88
N GLU A 479 12.37 19.30 -64.08
CA GLU A 479 12.21 17.86 -64.27
C GLU A 479 13.31 17.05 -63.59
N THR A 480 14.53 17.58 -63.61
CA THR A 480 15.67 16.98 -62.90
C THR A 480 15.40 16.99 -61.40
N PHE A 481 14.98 18.14 -60.86
CA PHE A 481 14.66 18.27 -59.45
C PHE A 481 13.45 17.40 -59.02
N PHE A 482 12.43 17.26 -59.87
CA PHE A 482 11.31 16.35 -59.63
C PHE A 482 11.77 14.88 -59.48
N LYS A 483 12.69 14.43 -60.35
CA LYS A 483 13.25 13.07 -60.28
C LYS A 483 14.06 12.86 -58.99
N GLU A 484 14.77 13.87 -58.53
CA GLU A 484 15.52 13.82 -57.27
C GLU A 484 14.59 13.68 -56.07
N VAL A 485 13.57 14.53 -55.96
CA VAL A 485 12.57 14.47 -54.87
C VAL A 485 11.83 13.13 -54.89
N LYS A 486 11.44 12.62 -56.08
CA LYS A 486 10.80 11.29 -56.18
C LYS A 486 11.75 10.16 -55.75
N ARG A 487 13.06 10.27 -56.01
CA ARG A 487 14.06 9.28 -55.57
C ARG A 487 14.29 9.29 -54.05
N GLU A 488 14.18 10.44 -53.40
CA GLU A 488 14.30 10.56 -51.94
C GLU A 488 13.08 10.03 -51.17
N MET A 489 11.93 9.95 -51.85
CA MET A 489 10.71 9.39 -51.28
C MET A 489 10.83 7.87 -51.13
N ASP A 490 10.31 7.35 -50.02
CA ASP A 490 10.25 5.91 -49.79
C ASP A 490 9.40 5.22 -50.87
N LYS A 491 9.83 4.02 -51.28
CA LYS A 491 9.16 3.26 -52.33
C LYS A 491 7.72 2.92 -51.96
N ASP A 492 7.46 2.53 -50.72
CA ASP A 492 6.10 2.19 -50.28
C ASP A 492 5.19 3.42 -50.35
N CYS A 493 5.73 4.61 -50.04
CA CYS A 493 5.01 5.87 -50.16
C CYS A 493 4.74 6.24 -51.63
N GLN A 494 5.71 6.01 -52.52
CA GLN A 494 5.53 6.20 -53.96
C GLN A 494 4.44 5.27 -54.51
N ASP A 495 4.47 3.98 -54.14
CA ASP A 495 3.49 2.99 -54.58
C ASP A 495 2.07 3.36 -54.10
N VAL A 496 1.93 3.89 -52.88
CA VAL A 496 0.66 4.42 -52.37
C VAL A 496 0.14 5.59 -53.21
N LEU A 497 1.02 6.51 -53.64
CA LEU A 497 0.62 7.64 -54.48
C LEU A 497 0.30 7.22 -55.91
N ASP A 498 1.12 6.36 -56.51
CA ASP A 498 0.97 5.88 -57.88
C ASP A 498 -0.30 5.03 -58.05
N THR A 499 -0.75 4.35 -56.97
CA THR A 499 -2.00 3.57 -56.95
C THR A 499 -3.21 4.30 -56.37
N TRP A 500 -3.07 5.57 -55.95
CA TRP A 500 -4.12 6.31 -55.24
C TRP A 500 -5.42 6.45 -56.03
N GLU A 501 -5.36 6.78 -57.32
CA GLU A 501 -6.56 6.93 -58.15
C GLU A 501 -7.28 5.59 -58.37
N ALA A 502 -6.53 4.49 -58.54
CA ALA A 502 -7.11 3.15 -58.60
C ALA A 502 -7.81 2.78 -57.29
N LYS A 503 -7.18 3.09 -56.15
CA LYS A 503 -7.77 2.89 -54.82
C LYS A 503 -9.05 3.71 -54.65
N LYS A 504 -9.01 5.00 -54.95
CA LYS A 504 -10.18 5.90 -54.90
C LYS A 504 -11.32 5.41 -55.80
N GLN A 505 -11.01 4.93 -57.00
CA GLN A 505 -12.02 4.36 -57.89
C GLN A 505 -12.65 3.10 -57.30
N SER A 506 -11.85 2.21 -56.72
CA SER A 506 -12.37 0.97 -56.12
C SER A 506 -13.37 1.20 -54.97
N TYR A 507 -13.29 2.34 -54.27
CA TYR A 507 -14.26 2.75 -53.25
C TYR A 507 -15.44 3.56 -53.81
N ARG A 508 -15.37 4.01 -55.07
CA ARG A 508 -16.48 4.69 -55.78
C ARG A 508 -17.33 3.74 -56.60
N ASP A 509 -16.77 2.62 -57.01
CA ASP A 509 -17.51 1.57 -57.72
C ASP A 509 -18.62 1.01 -56.81
N PRO A 510 -19.75 0.53 -57.37
CA PRO A 510 -20.84 -0.03 -56.56
C PRO A 510 -20.42 -1.19 -55.66
N GLN A 511 -19.38 -1.93 -56.09
CA GLN A 511 -18.84 -3.06 -55.36
C GLN A 511 -17.31 -2.98 -55.28
N PHE A 512 -16.76 -3.20 -54.08
CA PHE A 512 -15.34 -3.42 -53.87
C PHE A 512 -15.03 -4.90 -54.02
N VAL A 513 -14.10 -5.23 -54.92
CA VAL A 513 -13.70 -6.61 -55.22
C VAL A 513 -12.25 -6.84 -54.80
N TYR A 514 -12.01 -7.83 -53.95
CA TYR A 514 -10.66 -8.23 -53.54
C TYR A 514 -10.52 -9.76 -53.47
N LYS A 515 -9.27 -10.25 -53.52
CA LYS A 515 -8.98 -11.69 -53.55
C LYS A 515 -8.48 -12.20 -52.21
N VAL A 516 -9.07 -13.29 -51.71
CA VAL A 516 -8.58 -14.05 -50.56
C VAL A 516 -8.38 -15.49 -50.97
N ARG A 517 -7.14 -16.00 -50.89
CA ARG A 517 -6.79 -17.39 -51.26
C ARG A 517 -7.33 -17.80 -52.65
N ASN A 518 -7.12 -16.96 -53.67
CA ASN A 518 -7.62 -17.11 -55.05
C ASN A 518 -9.14 -17.13 -55.24
N LYS A 519 -9.93 -16.74 -54.23
CA LYS A 519 -11.37 -16.49 -54.37
C LYS A 519 -11.64 -14.99 -54.43
N GLU A 520 -12.49 -14.56 -55.35
CA GLU A 520 -12.99 -13.19 -55.41
C GLU A 520 -14.09 -12.99 -54.38
N ILE A 521 -13.91 -11.99 -53.53
CA ILE A 521 -14.89 -11.51 -52.57
C ILE A 521 -15.40 -10.16 -53.08
N ARG A 522 -16.72 -9.99 -53.14
CA ARG A 522 -17.39 -8.76 -53.55
C ARG A 522 -18.16 -8.21 -52.36
N VAL A 523 -18.00 -6.93 -52.10
CA VAL A 523 -18.67 -6.21 -51.01
C VAL A 523 -19.33 -4.98 -51.62
N ASP A 524 -20.62 -4.77 -51.35
CA ASP A 524 -21.30 -3.55 -51.78
C ASP A 524 -20.72 -2.36 -51.02
N ASN A 525 -20.29 -1.33 -51.77
CA ASN A 525 -19.69 -0.12 -51.19
C ASN A 525 -20.73 0.87 -50.68
N PHE A 526 -22.01 0.62 -50.93
CA PHE A 526 -23.08 1.56 -50.60
C PHE A 526 -24.27 0.83 -50.00
N SER A 527 -24.94 1.52 -49.08
CA SER A 527 -26.24 1.14 -48.55
C SER A 527 -27.26 2.21 -48.91
N GLU A 528 -28.45 1.81 -49.34
CA GLU A 528 -29.52 2.73 -49.72
C GLU A 528 -30.30 3.20 -48.48
N SER A 529 -30.40 4.52 -48.30
CA SER A 529 -31.20 5.11 -47.22
C SER A 529 -32.71 5.13 -47.56
N LEU A 530 -33.55 5.43 -46.56
CA LEU A 530 -35.00 5.63 -46.78
C LEU A 530 -35.32 6.79 -47.75
N SER A 531 -34.36 7.67 -48.03
CA SER A 531 -34.47 8.75 -49.00
C SER A 531 -33.82 8.42 -50.35
N HIS A 532 -33.53 7.13 -50.60
CA HIS A 532 -32.91 6.62 -51.83
C HIS A 532 -31.49 7.17 -52.10
N GLN A 533 -30.78 7.62 -51.06
CA GLN A 533 -29.39 8.04 -51.18
C GLN A 533 -28.46 6.84 -50.99
N GLN A 534 -27.45 6.72 -51.85
CA GLN A 534 -26.40 5.71 -51.74
C GLN A 534 -25.36 6.21 -50.73
N ILE A 535 -25.36 5.63 -49.53
CA ILE A 535 -24.46 5.99 -48.42
C ILE A 535 -23.26 5.02 -48.42
N PRO A 536 -22.02 5.52 -48.62
CA PRO A 536 -20.81 4.70 -48.55
C PRO A 536 -20.61 3.97 -47.22
#